data_AF-A0A1M4PPZ0-F1
#
_entry.id   AF-A0A1M4PPZ0-F1
#
_cell.length_a   1.000
_cell.length_b   1.000
_cell.length_c   1.000
_cell.angle_alpha   90.00
_cell.angle_beta   90.00
_cell.angle_gamma   90.00
#
_symmetry.space_group_name_H-M   'P 1'
#
loop_
_entity.id
_entity.type
_entity.pdbx_description
1 polymer ?
#
loop_
_entity_poly.entity_id
_entity_poly.type
_entity_poly.pdbx_seq_one_letter_code
_entity_poly.pdbx_strand_id
1 'polypeptide(L)'
;MNTSLNIPWKEIYNFILSCGNMNEIKSFSVSILSNLTKLCHFDQSLIYFLDGNRKICNQYLINIDKQWSTIYLEYYSKLKMDVMV
;
A
#
# COMPACT_ATOMS: atom_id res chain seq x y z
N MET A 1 9.68 8.28 -34.10
CA MET A 1 8.42 7.94 -33.40
C MET A 1 8.21 9.00 -32.33
N ASN A 2 7.18 9.85 -32.47
CA ASN A 2 6.85 10.86 -31.47
C ASN A 2 6.08 10.19 -30.33
N THR A 3 6.77 9.78 -29.27
CA THR A 3 6.15 9.32 -28.03
C THR A 3 5.92 10.52 -27.13
N SER A 4 5.00 11.41 -27.51
CA SER A 4 4.44 12.34 -26.53
C SER A 4 3.55 11.51 -25.61
N LEU A 5 4.14 10.95 -24.55
CA LEU A 5 3.40 10.32 -23.46
C LEU A 5 2.41 11.35 -22.93
N ASN A 6 1.12 11.14 -23.19
CA ASN A 6 0.07 11.98 -22.66
C ASN A 6 -0.11 11.64 -21.18
N ILE A 7 0.70 12.26 -20.33
CA ILE A 7 0.64 12.05 -18.88
C ILE A 7 -0.59 12.79 -18.34
N PRO A 8 -1.50 12.10 -17.62
CA PRO A 8 -2.72 12.69 -17.07
C PRO A 8 -2.42 13.53 -15.81
N TRP A 9 -1.70 14.65 -15.99
CA TRP A 9 -1.21 15.49 -14.88
C TRP A 9 -2.33 16.02 -13.99
N LYS A 10 -3.50 16.31 -14.58
CA LYS A 10 -4.66 16.83 -13.84
C LYS A 10 -5.23 15.77 -12.91
N GLU A 11 -5.32 14.53 -13.38
CA GLU A 11 -5.79 13.38 -12.62
C GLU A 11 -4.82 13.06 -11.47
N ILE A 12 -3.51 13.10 -11.74
CA ILE A 12 -2.47 12.92 -10.72
C ILE A 12 -2.57 14.03 -9.65
N TYR A 13 -2.74 15.29 -10.06
CA TYR A 13 -2.91 16.41 -9.14
C TYR A 13 -4.16 16.25 -8.25
N ASN A 14 -5.30 15.92 -8.86
CA ASN A 14 -6.55 15.69 -8.13
C ASN A 14 -6.43 14.50 -7.16
N PHE A 15 -5.73 13.44 -7.57
CA PHE A 15 -5.41 12.31 -6.71
C PHE A 15 -4.63 12.75 -5.46
N ILE A 16 -3.54 13.52 -5.63
CA ILE A 16 -2.73 14.02 -4.51
C ILE A 16 -3.57 14.88 -3.56
N LEU A 17 -4.35 15.83 -4.10
CA LEU A 17 -5.24 16.67 -3.29
C LEU A 17 -6.26 15.85 -2.48
N SER A 18 -6.88 14.84 -3.11
CA SER A 18 -7.88 14.01 -2.44
C SER A 18 -7.31 13.20 -1.28
N CYS A 19 -6.04 12.79 -1.38
CA CYS A 19 -5.36 12.05 -0.31
C CYS A 19 -4.91 13.00 0.80
N GLY A 20 -4.39 14.20 0.45
CA GLY A 20 -3.79 15.15 1.38
C GLY A 20 -4.73 15.77 2.41
N ASN A 21 -6.06 15.66 2.25
CA ASN A 21 -7.03 16.18 3.21
C ASN A 21 -7.24 15.28 4.45
N MET A 22 -6.54 14.14 4.52
CA MET A 22 -6.65 13.18 5.63
C MET A 22 -5.62 13.47 6.72
N ASN A 23 -6.08 13.74 7.95
CA ASN A 23 -5.21 14.09 9.08
C ASN A 23 -4.72 12.88 9.90
N GLU A 24 -5.24 11.69 9.64
CA GLU A 24 -4.83 10.46 10.30
C GLU A 24 -4.05 9.57 9.34
N ILE A 25 -2.90 9.06 9.77
CA ILE A 25 -1.99 8.22 8.95
C ILE A 25 -2.74 7.04 8.33
N LYS A 26 -3.57 6.34 9.11
CA LYS A 26 -4.31 5.18 8.62
C LYS A 26 -5.29 5.56 7.51
N SER A 27 -6.09 6.60 7.75
CA SER A 27 -7.08 7.12 6.80
C SER A 27 -6.41 7.68 5.54
N PHE A 28 -5.27 8.35 5.69
CA PHE A 28 -4.43 8.83 4.59
C PHE A 28 -3.93 7.68 3.71
N SER A 29 -3.29 6.66 4.30
CA SER A 29 -2.75 5.52 3.55
C SER A 29 -3.85 4.73 2.84
N VAL A 30 -5.00 4.52 3.49
CA VAL A 30 -6.15 3.85 2.85
C VAL A 30 -6.71 4.69 1.70
N SER A 31 -6.78 6.02 1.85
CA SER A 31 -7.23 6.93 0.79
C SER A 31 -6.32 6.87 -0.44
N ILE A 32 -4.99 6.80 -0.23
CA ILE A 32 -4.01 6.60 -1.32
C ILE A 32 -4.35 5.35 -2.11
N LEU A 33 -4.42 4.19 -1.45
CA LEU A 33 -4.63 2.91 -2.13
C LEU A 33 -5.96 2.88 -2.88
N SER A 34 -7.02 3.38 -2.22
CA SER A 34 -8.38 3.40 -2.78
C SER A 34 -8.47 4.28 -4.02
N ASN A 35 -7.82 5.44 -4.02
CA ASN A 35 -7.83 6.35 -5.16
C ASN A 35 -6.80 6.01 -6.23
N LEU A 36 -5.75 5.24 -5.92
CA LEU A 36 -4.71 4.86 -6.87
C LEU A 36 -5.28 4.02 -8.03
N THR A 37 -6.36 3.27 -7.76
CA THR A 37 -7.14 2.51 -8.76
C THR A 37 -7.59 3.36 -9.95
N LYS A 38 -7.75 4.68 -9.77
CA LYS A 38 -8.14 5.63 -10.81
C LYS A 38 -7.00 6.02 -11.74
N LEU A 39 -5.75 5.83 -11.30
CA LEU A 39 -4.54 6.13 -12.06
C LEU A 39 -3.92 4.86 -12.67
N CYS A 40 -4.03 3.74 -11.96
CA CYS A 40 -3.49 2.46 -12.40
C CYS A 40 -4.34 1.31 -11.84
N HIS A 41 -4.68 0.34 -12.70
CA HIS A 41 -5.39 -0.86 -12.27
C HIS A 41 -4.45 -1.82 -11.54
N PHE A 42 -4.96 -2.42 -10.47
CA PHE A 42 -4.33 -3.51 -9.76
C PHE A 42 -5.40 -4.45 -9.21
N ASP A 43 -5.10 -5.73 -9.14
CA ASP A 43 -6.06 -6.74 -8.68
C ASP A 43 -6.11 -6.84 -7.16
N GLN A 44 -4.95 -6.67 -6.52
CA GLN A 44 -4.74 -6.86 -5.10
C GLN A 44 -3.76 -5.82 -4.54
N SER A 45 -3.96 -5.41 -3.29
CA SER A 45 -3.01 -4.54 -2.61
C SER A 45 -3.10 -4.66 -1.10
N LEU A 46 -2.02 -4.24 -0.42
CA LEU A 46 -1.94 -4.25 1.04
C LEU A 46 -1.15 -3.04 1.57
N ILE A 47 -1.42 -2.68 2.82
CA ILE A 47 -0.67 -1.69 3.59
C ILE A 47 -0.29 -2.34 4.91
N TYR A 48 1.00 -2.29 5.26
CA TYR A 48 1.47 -2.61 6.61
C TYR A 48 1.71 -1.34 7.40
N PHE A 49 1.10 -1.26 8.58
CA PHE A 49 1.40 -0.24 9.56
C PHE A 49 2.39 -0.81 10.56
N LEU A 50 3.52 -0.12 10.69
CA LEU A 50 4.60 -0.51 11.58
C LEU A 50 4.60 0.34 12.85
N ASP A 51 4.97 -0.26 13.97
CA ASP A 51 5.26 0.46 15.21
C ASP A 51 6.69 1.06 15.19
N GLY A 52 7.07 1.76 16.27
CA GLY A 52 8.41 2.33 16.42
C GLY A 52 9.56 1.30 16.40
N ASN A 53 9.25 0.03 16.65
CA ASN A 53 10.20 -1.09 16.58
C ASN A 53 10.18 -1.80 15.22
N ARG A 54 9.52 -1.21 14.21
CA ARG A 54 9.33 -1.77 12.85
C ARG A 54 8.55 -3.08 12.83
N LYS A 55 7.80 -3.40 13.88
CA LYS A 55 6.89 -4.56 13.91
C LYS A 55 5.56 -4.17 13.29
N ILE A 56 4.98 -5.09 12.52
CA ILE A 56 3.65 -4.92 11.95
C ILE A 56 2.63 -4.93 13.08
N CYS A 57 1.93 -3.81 13.29
CA CYS A 57 0.90 -3.66 14.31
C CYS A 57 -0.51 -3.63 13.72
N ASN A 58 -0.64 -3.29 12.42
CA ASN A 58 -1.91 -3.30 11.72
C ASN A 58 -1.69 -3.53 10.22
N GLN A 59 -2.76 -3.92 9.52
CA GLN A 59 -2.75 -4.05 8.07
C GLN A 59 -4.08 -3.64 7.45
N TYR A 60 -4.03 -3.24 6.19
CA TYR A 60 -5.20 -3.03 5.34
C TYR A 60 -5.03 -3.86 4.07
N LEU A 61 -6.07 -4.61 3.69
CA LEU A 61 -6.04 -5.55 2.57
C LEU A 61 -7.16 -5.20 1.59
N ILE A 62 -6.83 -5.11 0.30
CA ILE A 62 -7.81 -5.02 -0.80
C ILE A 62 -7.70 -6.30 -1.63
N ASN A 63 -8.82 -7.01 -1.75
CA ASN A 63 -8.96 -8.24 -2.55
C ASN A 63 -7.96 -9.35 -2.22
N ILE A 64 -7.36 -9.31 -1.02
CA ILE A 64 -6.50 -10.37 -0.49
C ILE A 64 -7.25 -11.05 0.64
N ASP A 65 -7.39 -12.36 0.55
CA ASP A 65 -7.90 -13.14 1.67
C ASP A 65 -6.92 -13.04 2.85
N LYS A 66 -7.45 -12.67 4.01
CA LYS A 66 -6.70 -12.50 5.25
C LYS A 66 -5.87 -13.74 5.59
N GLN A 67 -6.33 -14.94 5.24
CA GLN A 67 -5.58 -16.18 5.50
C GLN A 67 -4.19 -16.17 4.87
N TRP A 68 -4.06 -15.65 3.64
CA TRP A 68 -2.78 -15.61 2.93
C TRP A 68 -1.80 -14.63 3.57
N SER A 69 -2.31 -13.47 3.99
CA SER A 69 -1.49 -12.50 4.74
C SER A 69 -1.02 -13.10 6.07
N THR A 70 -1.91 -13.79 6.81
CA THR A 70 -1.55 -14.46 8.06
C THR A 70 -0.44 -15.49 7.85
N ILE A 71 -0.60 -16.40 6.88
CA ILE A 71 0.40 -17.43 6.57
C ILE A 71 1.75 -16.79 6.20
N TYR A 72 1.73 -15.75 5.37
CA TYR A 72 2.93 -15.03 4.96
C TYR A 72 3.66 -14.43 6.18
N LEU A 73 2.93 -13.70 7.03
CA LEU A 73 3.51 -13.07 8.22
C LEU A 73 4.05 -14.10 9.22
N GLU A 74 3.34 -15.21 9.41
CA GLU A 74 3.79 -16.30 10.28
C GLU A 74 5.08 -16.93 9.78
N TYR A 75 5.18 -17.19 8.47
CA TYR A 75 6.39 -17.75 7.86
C TYR A 75 7.60 -16.84 8.12
N TYR A 76 7.48 -15.54 7.82
CA TYR A 76 8.58 -14.59 8.01
C TYR A 76 8.86 -14.22 9.47
N SER A 77 7.88 -14.35 10.38
CA SER A 77 8.12 -14.16 11.81
C SER A 77 9.08 -15.21 12.40
N LYS A 78 9.13 -16.39 11.79
CA LYS A 78 9.94 -17.53 12.23
C LYS A 78 11.33 -17.55 11.60
N LEU A 79 11.63 -16.67 10.64
CA LEU A 79 12.93 -16.60 9.94
C LEU A 79 14.11 -16.07 10.78
N LYS A 80 13.96 -15.95 12.11
CA LYS A 80 15.11 -15.74 13.01
C LYS A 80 15.79 -17.07 13.34
N MET A 81 16.53 -17.60 12.37
CA MET A 81 17.74 -18.44 12.49
C MET A 81 18.07 -18.93 11.07
N ASP A 82 18.78 -18.13 10.25
CA ASP A 82 19.67 -18.63 9.17
C ASP A 82 20.17 -17.58 8.16
N VAL A 83 19.85 -16.29 8.32
CA VAL A 83 20.45 -15.25 7.46
C VAL A 83 21.04 -14.13 8.31
N MET A 84 22.33 -14.29 8.65
CA MET A 84 23.24 -13.17 8.86
C MET A 84 23.46 -12.49 7.51
N VAL A 85 23.03 -11.25 7.38
CA VAL A 85 23.68 -10.24 6.55
C VAL A 85 23.82 -8.98 7.39
#